data_AF-A0A5R8KDH1-F1
#
_entry.id   AF-A0A5R8KDH1-F1
#
_cell.length_a   1.000
_cell.length_b   1.000
_cell.length_c   1.000
_cell.angle_alpha   90.00
_cell.angle_beta   90.00
_cell.angle_gamma   90.00
#
_symmetry.space_group_name_H-M   'P 1'
#
loop_
_entity.id
_entity.type
_entity.pdbx_description
1 polymer ?
#
loop_
_entity_poly.entity_id
_entity_poly.type
_entity_poly.pdbx_seq_one_letter_code
_entity_poly.pdbx_strand_id
1 'polypeptide(L)'
;MKKQTLSFVTFIASALAAFAQPDPPELVEIREEHLRSMQRVVIPALNTYKRQLEAQKSAFVRQRKVDAARSVDDELKEIDTQLEVANNAVSRPGLVMQLTILDAEYGDFASKRVLDITKALQKAMESGAPTIKLHRDDAAGGEDPAPLVRKETLITYTINGHRKQRTFDEGHKLNFKYDLR
;
A
#
# COMPACT_ATOMS: atom_id res chain seq x y z
N MET A 1 57.97 9.63 19.41
CA MET A 1 57.30 9.70 18.09
C MET A 1 56.08 8.78 18.12
N LYS A 2 54.87 9.34 18.26
CA LYS A 2 53.60 8.60 18.37
C LYS A 2 52.88 8.67 17.02
N LYS A 3 52.53 7.52 16.44
CA LYS A 3 51.68 7.43 15.24
C LYS A 3 50.22 7.24 15.70
N GLN A 4 49.38 8.20 15.34
CA GLN A 4 47.92 8.11 15.41
C GLN A 4 47.43 7.18 14.30
N THR A 5 46.45 6.33 14.60
CA THR A 5 45.76 5.50 13.61
C THR A 5 44.28 5.87 13.62
N LEU A 6 43.78 6.09 12.40
CA LEU A 6 42.50 6.67 11.99
C LEU A 6 41.27 6.13 12.73
N SER A 7 40.47 7.06 13.28
CA SER A 7 39.03 6.85 13.49
C SER A 7 38.34 6.71 12.15
N PHE A 8 37.58 5.62 11.99
CA PHE A 8 36.63 5.45 10.90
C PHE A 8 35.55 6.53 11.01
N VAL A 9 35.35 7.23 9.89
CA VAL A 9 34.47 8.38 9.74
C VAL A 9 33.01 7.94 9.93
N THR A 10 32.41 8.44 11.00
CA THR A 10 30.97 8.51 11.22
C THR A 10 30.33 9.33 10.09
N PHE A 11 29.59 8.70 9.19
CA PHE A 11 28.74 9.43 8.24
C PHE A 11 27.46 9.87 8.99
N ILE A 12 27.52 11.03 9.64
CA ILE A 12 26.35 11.74 10.13
C ILE A 12 25.71 12.41 8.93
N ALA A 13 24.67 11.80 8.35
CA ALA A 13 23.80 12.45 7.39
C ALA A 13 22.77 13.31 8.14
N SER A 14 23.19 14.49 8.58
CA SER A 14 22.28 15.54 9.07
C SER A 14 22.68 16.89 8.48
N ALA A 15 22.08 17.25 7.34
CA ALA A 15 21.66 18.61 6.98
C ALA A 15 21.38 18.69 5.47
N LEU A 16 20.09 18.71 5.09
CA LEU A 16 19.52 19.46 3.96
C LEU A 16 18.01 19.16 3.93
N ALA A 17 17.28 19.65 4.92
CA ALA A 17 15.81 19.66 4.93
C ALA A 17 15.31 21.10 4.98
N ALA A 18 15.69 21.88 3.96
CA ALA A 18 15.12 23.19 3.69
C ALA A 18 14.80 23.24 2.20
N PHE A 19 13.51 23.30 1.86
CA PHE A 19 12.93 23.35 0.51
C PHE A 19 12.80 22.05 -0.31
N ALA A 20 12.59 20.89 0.32
CA ALA A 20 11.89 19.81 -0.38
C ALA A 20 10.38 20.05 -0.19
N GLN A 21 9.66 20.47 -1.24
CA GLN A 21 8.21 20.25 -1.25
C GLN A 21 7.99 18.78 -0.91
N PRO A 22 7.10 18.44 0.05
CA PRO A 22 6.82 17.04 0.34
C PRO A 22 6.44 16.36 -0.98
N ASP A 23 7.14 15.26 -1.30
CA ASP A 23 6.89 14.51 -2.53
C ASP A 23 5.36 14.30 -2.66
N PRO A 24 4.77 14.53 -3.85
CA PRO A 24 3.38 14.21 -4.09
C PRO A 24 3.08 12.79 -3.61
N PRO A 25 1.93 12.54 -2.95
CA PRO A 25 1.62 11.25 -2.36
C PRO A 25 1.71 10.11 -3.40
N GLU A 26 1.35 10.39 -4.66
CA GLU A 26 1.47 9.46 -5.78
C GLU A 26 2.93 9.02 -6.06
N LEU A 27 3.92 9.91 -5.93
CA LEU A 27 5.33 9.56 -6.13
C LEU A 27 5.89 8.73 -4.98
N VAL A 28 5.41 8.97 -3.75
CA VAL A 28 5.75 8.15 -2.58
C VAL A 28 5.24 6.72 -2.78
N GLU A 29 3.99 6.58 -3.25
CA GLU A 29 3.37 5.28 -3.54
C GLU A 29 4.12 4.48 -4.62
N ILE A 30 4.46 5.12 -5.74
CA ILE A 30 5.23 4.48 -6.82
C ILE A 30 6.59 4.01 -6.31
N ARG A 31 7.26 4.84 -5.51
CA ARG A 31 8.57 4.52 -4.93
C ARG A 31 8.46 3.34 -3.96
N GLU A 32 7.43 3.30 -3.13
CA GLU A 32 7.20 2.19 -2.20
C GLU A 32 6.89 0.87 -2.93
N GLU A 33 6.02 0.88 -3.94
CA GLU A 33 5.74 -0.33 -4.73
C GLU A 33 6.98 -0.81 -5.50
N HIS A 34 7.77 0.13 -6.04
CA HIS A 34 9.02 -0.22 -6.68
C HIS A 34 9.98 -0.92 -5.69
N LEU A 35 10.17 -0.37 -4.50
CA LEU A 35 11.00 -1.00 -3.46
C LEU A 35 10.49 -2.38 -3.04
N ARG A 36 9.17 -2.57 -2.91
CA ARG A 36 8.56 -3.87 -2.63
C ARG A 36 8.80 -4.87 -3.75
N SER A 37 8.67 -4.43 -5.01
CA SER A 37 8.92 -5.28 -6.18
C SER A 37 10.38 -5.76 -6.20
N MET A 38 11.33 -4.88 -5.87
CA MET A 38 12.74 -5.24 -5.72
C MET A 38 12.94 -6.25 -4.59
N GLN A 39 12.32 -6.05 -3.43
CA GLN A 39 12.44 -6.97 -2.29
C GLN A 39 11.90 -8.37 -2.59
N ARG A 40 10.80 -8.48 -3.34
CA ARG A 40 10.26 -9.79 -3.79
C ARG A 40 11.27 -10.57 -4.64
N VAL A 41 12.13 -9.87 -5.39
CA VAL A 41 13.22 -10.49 -6.18
C VAL A 41 14.42 -10.82 -5.30
N VAL A 42 14.71 -10.01 -4.28
CA VAL A 42 15.87 -10.18 -3.38
C VAL A 42 15.68 -11.32 -2.37
N ILE A 43 14.47 -11.53 -1.83
CA ILE A 43 14.19 -12.55 -0.81
C ILE A 43 14.61 -13.97 -1.25
N PRO A 44 14.27 -14.46 -2.46
CA PRO A 44 14.75 -15.76 -2.95
C PRO A 44 16.27 -15.87 -3.04
N ALA A 45 16.96 -14.77 -3.39
CA ALA A 45 18.41 -14.72 -3.45
C ALA A 45 19.02 -14.84 -2.05
N LEU A 46 18.52 -14.08 -1.08
CA LEU A 46 18.95 -14.16 0.33
C LEU A 46 18.70 -15.54 0.93
N ASN A 47 17.55 -16.17 0.66
CA ASN A 47 17.27 -17.55 1.10
C ASN A 47 18.21 -18.58 0.47
N THR A 48 18.61 -18.36 -0.78
CA THR A 48 19.59 -19.23 -1.44
C THR A 48 20.97 -19.07 -0.81
N TYR A 49 21.36 -17.84 -0.53
CA TYR A 49 22.62 -17.54 0.13
C TYR A 49 22.68 -18.12 1.55
N LYS A 50 21.62 -17.94 2.35
CA LYS A 50 21.49 -18.53 3.69
C LYS A 50 21.73 -20.04 3.69
N ARG A 51 21.11 -20.77 2.75
CA ARG A 51 21.28 -22.24 2.62
C ARG A 51 22.74 -22.62 2.30
N GLN A 52 23.45 -21.81 1.52
CA GLN A 52 24.86 -22.03 1.23
C GLN A 52 25.72 -21.83 2.49
N LEU A 53 25.48 -20.75 3.25
CA LEU A 53 26.17 -20.48 4.51
C LEU A 53 25.93 -21.59 5.54
N GLU A 54 24.70 -22.09 5.70
CA GLU A 54 24.39 -23.23 6.58
C GLU A 54 25.18 -24.50 6.22
N ALA A 55 25.33 -24.77 4.92
CA ALA A 55 26.15 -25.87 4.42
C ALA A 55 27.64 -25.66 4.73
N GLN A 56 28.15 -24.45 4.55
CA GLN A 56 29.55 -24.08 4.86
C GLN A 56 29.85 -24.16 6.36
N LYS A 57 28.97 -23.63 7.21
CA LYS A 57 29.07 -23.74 8.68
C LYS A 57 29.21 -25.21 9.09
N SER A 58 28.32 -26.06 8.58
CA SER A 58 28.34 -27.50 8.85
C SER A 58 29.67 -28.15 8.43
N ALA A 59 30.24 -27.72 7.30
CA ALA A 59 31.54 -28.20 6.85
C ALA A 59 32.69 -27.73 7.77
N PHE A 60 32.69 -26.47 8.21
CA PHE A 60 33.72 -25.95 9.12
C PHE A 60 33.66 -26.58 10.50
N VAL A 61 32.47 -26.86 11.03
CA VAL A 61 32.29 -27.60 12.28
C VAL A 61 32.88 -29.01 12.17
N ARG A 62 32.60 -29.73 11.08
CA ARG A 62 33.20 -31.06 10.83
C ARG A 62 34.72 -31.01 10.73
N GLN A 63 35.27 -29.94 10.15
CA GLN A 63 36.71 -29.70 10.02
C GLN A 63 37.36 -29.15 11.30
N ARG A 64 36.61 -28.98 12.40
CA ARG A 64 37.06 -28.34 13.65
C ARG A 64 37.61 -26.91 13.47
N LYS A 65 37.18 -26.21 12.43
CA LYS A 65 37.53 -24.80 12.17
C LYS A 65 36.55 -23.88 12.89
N VAL A 66 36.73 -23.75 14.19
CA VAL A 66 35.78 -23.05 15.08
C VAL A 66 35.67 -21.56 14.73
N ASP A 67 36.78 -20.89 14.43
CA ASP A 67 36.77 -19.45 14.08
C ASP A 67 36.03 -19.18 12.77
N ALA A 68 36.22 -20.05 11.77
CA ALA A 68 35.50 -19.95 10.50
C ALA A 68 34.00 -20.24 10.67
N ALA A 69 33.65 -21.24 11.49
CA ALA A 69 32.25 -21.54 11.80
C ALA A 69 31.56 -20.37 12.53
N ARG A 70 32.30 -19.66 13.40
CA ARG A 70 31.81 -18.46 14.09
C ARG A 70 31.58 -17.30 13.13
N SER A 71 32.51 -17.04 12.22
CA SER A 71 32.36 -16.00 11.19
C SER A 71 31.13 -16.23 10.31
N VAL A 72 30.88 -17.49 9.92
CA VAL A 72 29.67 -17.84 9.15
C VAL A 72 28.41 -17.65 9.99
N ASP A 73 28.48 -17.84 11.31
CA ASP A 73 27.34 -17.60 12.21
C ASP A 73 26.98 -16.11 12.31
N ASP A 74 28.00 -15.25 12.39
CA ASP A 74 27.80 -13.80 12.41
C ASP A 74 27.15 -13.34 11.09
N GLU A 75 27.55 -13.90 9.96
CA GLU A 75 26.98 -13.61 8.65
C GLU A 75 25.54 -14.15 8.50
N LEU A 76 25.26 -15.36 8.99
CA LEU A 76 23.90 -15.91 9.02
C LEU A 76 22.94 -14.99 9.80
N LYS A 77 23.39 -14.43 10.93
CA LYS A 77 22.62 -13.49 11.72
C LYS A 77 22.31 -12.20 10.96
N GLU A 78 23.27 -11.70 10.18
CA GLU A 78 23.05 -10.53 9.33
C GLU A 78 22.03 -10.82 8.23
N ILE A 79 22.13 -11.98 7.57
CA ILE A 79 21.18 -12.41 6.55
C ILE A 79 19.78 -12.61 7.12
N ASP A 80 19.64 -13.17 8.32
CA ASP A 80 18.35 -13.29 9.01
C ASP A 80 17.73 -11.93 9.30
N THR A 81 18.55 -10.96 9.72
CA THR A 81 18.09 -9.58 9.93
C THR A 81 17.62 -8.94 8.61
N GLN A 82 18.37 -9.13 7.53
CA GLN A 82 17.98 -8.62 6.20
C GLN A 82 16.71 -9.28 5.67
N LEU A 83 16.55 -10.58 5.87
CA LEU A 83 15.33 -11.32 5.52
C LEU A 83 14.15 -10.83 6.33
N GLU A 84 14.31 -10.57 7.63
CA GLU A 84 13.25 -10.01 8.47
C GLU A 84 12.83 -8.62 7.98
N VAL A 85 13.79 -7.73 7.71
CA VAL A 85 13.50 -6.38 7.16
C VAL A 85 12.80 -6.47 5.80
N ALA A 86 13.28 -7.32 4.90
CA ALA A 86 12.68 -7.50 3.58
C ALA A 86 11.27 -8.11 3.67
N ASN A 87 11.07 -9.14 4.49
CA ASN A 87 9.76 -9.74 4.71
C ASN A 87 8.79 -8.75 5.36
N ASN A 88 9.23 -7.96 6.33
CA ASN A 88 8.41 -6.93 6.96
C ASN A 88 8.04 -5.83 5.96
N ALA A 89 8.95 -5.44 5.08
CA ALA A 89 8.66 -4.43 4.06
C ALA A 89 7.72 -4.95 2.94
N VAL A 90 7.79 -6.24 2.60
CA VAL A 90 6.80 -6.90 1.71
C VAL A 90 5.46 -7.13 2.41
N SER A 91 5.46 -7.47 3.70
CA SER A 91 4.27 -7.82 4.50
C SER A 91 3.52 -6.62 5.07
N ARG A 92 4.17 -5.45 5.17
CA ARG A 92 3.45 -4.19 5.37
C ARG A 92 2.37 -4.14 4.31
N PRO A 93 1.07 -3.98 4.68
CA PRO A 93 0.03 -3.82 3.70
C PRO A 93 0.51 -2.80 2.67
N GLY A 94 0.63 -3.22 1.42
CA GLY A 94 0.61 -2.25 0.34
C GLY A 94 -0.63 -1.45 0.56
N LEU A 95 -0.56 -0.13 0.46
CA LEU A 95 -1.74 0.63 0.12
C LEU A 95 -2.13 0.16 -1.30
N VAL A 96 -2.70 -1.05 -1.40
CA VAL A 96 -3.69 -1.35 -2.43
C VAL A 96 -4.63 -0.18 -2.31
N MET A 97 -4.62 0.70 -3.32
CA MET A 97 -5.35 1.97 -3.31
C MET A 97 -6.63 1.82 -2.49
N GLN A 98 -6.58 2.26 -1.23
CA GLN A 98 -7.53 1.80 -0.24
C GLN A 98 -8.73 2.71 -0.37
N LEU A 99 -9.55 2.36 -1.35
CA LEU A 99 -10.82 3.01 -1.60
C LEU A 99 -11.80 2.56 -0.53
N THR A 100 -12.24 3.51 0.29
CA THR A 100 -13.33 3.27 1.25
C THR A 100 -14.43 4.27 0.97
N ILE A 101 -15.63 3.79 0.69
CA ILE A 101 -16.81 4.66 0.57
C ILE A 101 -17.29 4.99 1.98
N LEU A 102 -17.31 6.28 2.29
CA LEU A 102 -17.72 6.78 3.61
C LEU A 102 -19.21 7.08 3.65
N ASP A 103 -19.72 7.68 2.58
CA ASP A 103 -21.09 8.15 2.47
C ASP A 103 -21.46 8.29 0.99
N ALA A 104 -22.71 7.98 0.65
CA ALA A 104 -23.22 8.17 -0.70
C ALA A 104 -24.73 8.41 -0.69
N GLU A 105 -25.14 9.51 -1.30
CA GLU A 105 -26.54 9.94 -1.38
C GLU A 105 -26.98 10.01 -2.84
N TYR A 106 -28.20 9.55 -3.11
CA TYR A 106 -28.83 9.60 -4.43
C TYR A 106 -30.15 10.38 -4.36
N GLY A 107 -30.37 11.34 -5.25
CA GLY A 107 -31.65 12.03 -5.33
C GLY A 107 -31.54 13.46 -5.84
N ASP A 108 -32.50 14.28 -5.41
CA ASP A 108 -32.59 15.71 -5.70
C ASP A 108 -32.11 16.50 -4.48
N PHE A 109 -30.85 16.95 -4.54
CA PHE A 109 -30.20 17.71 -3.48
C PHE A 109 -30.82 19.10 -3.27
N ALA A 110 -31.40 19.70 -4.32
CA ALA A 110 -32.04 21.01 -4.22
C ALA A 110 -33.30 20.96 -3.36
N SER A 111 -34.12 19.92 -3.55
CA SER A 111 -35.34 19.69 -2.76
C SER A 111 -35.11 18.83 -1.51
N LYS A 112 -33.87 18.43 -1.23
CA LYS A 112 -33.49 17.52 -0.12
C LYS A 112 -34.24 16.17 -0.13
N ARG A 113 -34.60 15.70 -1.31
CA ARG A 113 -35.23 14.39 -1.51
C ARG A 113 -34.14 13.42 -1.93
N VAL A 114 -33.45 12.86 -0.95
CA VAL A 114 -32.28 12.00 -1.14
C VAL A 114 -32.44 10.67 -0.39
N LEU A 115 -31.74 9.66 -0.88
CA LEU A 115 -31.67 8.32 -0.32
C LEU A 115 -30.20 7.96 -0.06
N ASP A 116 -29.91 7.43 1.12
CA ASP A 116 -28.59 6.88 1.43
C ASP A 116 -28.40 5.53 0.71
N ILE A 117 -27.41 5.49 -0.18
CA ILE A 117 -27.02 4.31 -0.97
C ILE A 117 -25.63 3.79 -0.59
N THR A 118 -25.06 4.25 0.54
CA THR A 118 -23.72 3.90 1.02
C THR A 118 -23.51 2.39 1.08
N LYS A 119 -24.45 1.67 1.71
CA LYS A 119 -24.37 0.21 1.86
C LYS A 119 -24.44 -0.53 0.53
N ALA A 120 -25.21 -0.03 -0.43
CA ALA A 120 -25.33 -0.65 -1.74
C ALA A 120 -24.00 -0.56 -2.51
N LEU A 121 -23.37 0.61 -2.50
CA LEU A 121 -22.06 0.84 -3.09
C LEU A 121 -20.94 0.06 -2.39
N GLN A 122 -20.94 0.03 -1.06
CA GLN A 122 -19.98 -0.78 -0.28
C GLN A 122 -20.11 -2.27 -0.63
N LYS A 123 -21.33 -2.81 -0.64
CA LYS A 123 -21.57 -4.22 -1.01
C LYS A 123 -21.15 -4.54 -2.44
N ALA A 124 -21.40 -3.64 -3.39
CA ALA A 124 -20.94 -3.78 -4.76
C ALA A 124 -19.40 -3.87 -4.84
N MET A 125 -18.71 -2.98 -4.12
CA MET A 125 -17.25 -2.98 -4.02
C MET A 125 -16.71 -4.26 -3.36
N GLU A 126 -17.33 -4.71 -2.25
CA GLU A 126 -16.96 -5.93 -1.52
C GLU A 126 -17.16 -7.20 -2.36
N SER A 127 -18.21 -7.24 -3.19
CA SER A 127 -18.44 -8.35 -4.13
C SER A 127 -17.42 -8.42 -5.28
N GLY A 128 -16.54 -7.43 -5.41
CA GLY A 128 -15.58 -7.32 -6.50
C GLY A 128 -16.17 -6.82 -7.81
N ALA A 129 -17.37 -6.23 -7.80
CA ALA A 129 -17.97 -5.65 -9.00
C ALA A 129 -17.15 -4.44 -9.46
N PRO A 130 -16.62 -4.42 -10.70
CA PRO A 130 -15.77 -3.31 -11.16
C PRO A 130 -16.57 -2.04 -11.44
N THR A 131 -17.88 -2.17 -11.66
CA THR A 131 -18.77 -1.07 -12.01
C THR A 131 -20.17 -1.28 -11.44
N ILE A 132 -20.86 -0.19 -11.16
CA ILE A 132 -22.29 -0.16 -10.82
C ILE A 132 -22.96 1.00 -11.57
N LYS A 133 -24.21 0.81 -12.00
CA LYS A 133 -24.99 1.90 -12.59
C LYS A 133 -25.66 2.71 -11.49
N LEU A 134 -25.48 4.03 -11.49
CA LEU A 134 -26.06 4.95 -10.52
C LEU A 134 -27.51 5.25 -10.90
N HIS A 135 -28.37 4.27 -10.72
CA HIS A 135 -29.78 4.32 -11.09
C HIS A 135 -30.67 3.74 -9.98
N ARG A 136 -31.96 4.04 -10.05
CA ARG A 136 -33.00 3.55 -9.12
C ARG A 136 -32.85 2.05 -8.81
N ASP A 137 -32.79 1.23 -9.84
CA ASP A 137 -32.85 -0.23 -9.68
C ASP A 137 -31.54 -0.84 -9.18
N ASP A 138 -30.41 -0.32 -9.66
CA ASP A 138 -29.09 -0.90 -9.42
C ASP A 138 -28.44 -0.37 -8.13
N ALA A 139 -28.54 0.95 -7.88
CA ALA A 139 -27.87 1.61 -6.75
C ALA A 139 -28.82 1.96 -5.60
N ALA A 140 -30.10 2.25 -5.89
CA ALA A 140 -31.08 2.70 -4.90
C ALA A 140 -32.10 1.62 -4.49
N GLY A 141 -31.88 0.35 -4.85
CA GLY A 141 -32.71 -0.77 -4.41
C GLY A 141 -34.17 -0.72 -4.91
N GLY A 142 -34.44 0.01 -5.98
CA GLY A 142 -35.79 0.18 -6.53
C GLY A 142 -36.56 1.37 -5.94
N GLU A 143 -35.96 2.18 -5.08
CA GLU A 143 -36.57 3.38 -4.52
C GLU A 143 -36.22 4.64 -5.32
N ASP A 144 -37.23 5.47 -5.64
CA ASP A 144 -37.04 6.77 -6.28
C ASP A 144 -37.38 7.88 -5.29
N PRO A 145 -36.37 8.57 -4.71
CA PRO A 145 -36.60 9.60 -3.71
C PRO A 145 -37.22 10.88 -4.31
N ALA A 146 -37.05 11.11 -5.62
CA ALA A 146 -37.53 12.31 -6.29
C ALA A 146 -38.14 11.98 -7.66
N PRO A 147 -39.40 11.49 -7.68
CA PRO A 147 -40.08 11.15 -8.93
C PRO A 147 -40.20 12.35 -9.86
N LEU A 148 -40.07 12.08 -11.17
CA LEU A 148 -40.16 13.06 -12.26
C LEU A 148 -39.08 14.16 -12.25
N VAL A 149 -38.07 14.02 -11.38
CA VAL A 149 -36.94 14.94 -11.30
C VAL A 149 -35.66 14.18 -11.65
N ARG A 150 -34.76 14.86 -12.37
CA ARG A 150 -33.42 14.36 -12.66
C ARG A 150 -32.64 14.26 -11.36
N LYS A 151 -32.11 13.07 -11.06
CA LYS A 151 -31.36 12.83 -9.83
C LYS A 151 -29.87 12.84 -10.09
N GLU A 152 -29.12 12.97 -9.01
CA GLU A 152 -27.67 12.88 -9.00
C GLU A 152 -27.24 11.98 -7.84
N THR A 153 -26.02 11.49 -7.91
CA THR A 153 -25.37 10.77 -6.81
C THR A 153 -24.16 11.54 -6.33
N LEU A 154 -24.11 11.83 -5.05
CA LEU A 154 -22.95 12.40 -4.37
C LEU A 154 -22.24 11.29 -3.60
N ILE A 155 -20.97 11.04 -3.89
CA ILE A 155 -20.18 10.00 -3.22
C ILE A 155 -19.04 10.67 -2.48
N THR A 156 -18.98 10.44 -1.17
CA THR A 156 -17.84 10.76 -0.32
C THR A 156 -17.05 9.50 -0.03
N TYR A 157 -15.75 9.53 -0.32
CA TYR A 157 -14.87 8.36 -0.20
C TYR A 157 -13.49 8.78 0.31
N THR A 158 -12.69 7.80 0.74
CA THR A 158 -11.26 8.00 0.98
C THR A 158 -10.45 7.18 0.00
N ILE A 159 -9.31 7.71 -0.41
CA ILE A 159 -8.23 6.95 -1.06
C ILE A 159 -7.01 7.10 -0.18
N ASN A 160 -6.50 5.97 0.32
CA ASN A 160 -5.32 5.95 1.18
C ASN A 160 -5.50 6.90 2.39
N GLY A 161 -6.73 6.96 2.93
CA GLY A 161 -7.09 7.83 4.06
C GLY A 161 -7.44 9.28 3.69
N HIS A 162 -7.19 9.73 2.47
CA HIS A 162 -7.52 11.09 2.04
C HIS A 162 -8.98 11.18 1.58
N ARG A 163 -9.78 11.97 2.31
CA ARG A 163 -11.21 12.19 1.99
C ARG A 163 -11.37 12.98 0.69
N LYS A 164 -12.25 12.50 -0.18
CA LYS A 164 -12.62 13.06 -1.47
C LYS A 164 -14.13 12.97 -1.66
N GLN A 165 -14.65 13.76 -2.60
CA GLN A 165 -16.08 13.82 -2.88
C GLN A 165 -16.29 14.03 -4.37
N ARG A 166 -17.28 13.36 -4.96
CA ARG A 166 -17.60 13.48 -6.38
C ARG A 166 -19.09 13.30 -6.64
N THR A 167 -19.61 14.07 -7.57
CA THR A 167 -21.01 14.00 -8.02
C THR A 167 -21.10 13.35 -9.40
N PHE A 168 -22.15 12.58 -9.62
CA PHE A 168 -22.45 11.90 -10.87
C PHE A 168 -23.93 12.07 -11.22
N ASP A 169 -24.22 12.14 -12.51
CA ASP A 169 -25.59 12.16 -13.00
C ASP A 169 -26.29 10.79 -12.84
N GLU A 170 -27.61 10.80 -12.69
CA GLU A 170 -28.43 9.58 -12.77
C GLU A 170 -28.16 8.80 -14.06
N GLY A 171 -28.01 7.48 -13.92
CA GLY A 171 -27.70 6.55 -14.99
C GLY A 171 -26.21 6.40 -15.30
N HIS A 172 -25.33 7.21 -14.70
CA HIS A 172 -23.88 7.07 -14.88
C HIS A 172 -23.40 5.67 -14.50
N LYS A 173 -22.54 5.07 -15.32
CA LYS A 173 -21.91 3.79 -15.00
C LYS A 173 -20.62 4.04 -14.23
N LEU A 174 -20.73 4.08 -12.90
CA LEU A 174 -19.59 4.28 -12.01
C LEU A 174 -18.59 3.14 -12.16
N ASN A 175 -17.32 3.49 -12.40
CA ASN A 175 -16.20 2.58 -12.26
C ASN A 175 -15.37 2.93 -11.03
N PHE A 176 -15.37 2.04 -10.03
CA PHE A 176 -14.72 2.30 -8.74
C PHE A 176 -13.20 2.59 -8.88
N LYS A 177 -12.52 2.09 -9.91
CA LYS A 177 -11.09 2.28 -10.12
C LYS A 177 -10.73 3.57 -10.89
N TYR A 178 -11.60 4.01 -11.78
CA TYR A 178 -11.31 5.14 -12.68
C TYR A 178 -12.04 6.43 -12.28
N ASP A 179 -13.26 6.30 -11.76
CA ASP A 179 -14.09 7.46 -11.40
C ASP A 179 -13.84 7.92 -9.97
N LEU A 180 -13.37 7.05 -9.08
CA LEU A 180 -13.04 7.39 -7.70
C LEU A 180 -11.51 7.35 -7.55
N ARG A 181 -10.85 8.45 -7.95
CA ARG A 181 -9.41 8.66 -7.86
C ARG A 181 -9.03 9.87 -7.04
#